data_AF-A0A838BPI5-F1
#
_entry.id   AF-A0A838BPI5-F1
#
_cell.length_a   1.000
_cell.length_b   1.000
_cell.length_c   1.000
_cell.angle_alpha   90.00
_cell.angle_beta   90.00
_cell.angle_gamma   90.00
#
_symmetry.space_group_name_H-M   'P 1'
#
loop_
_entity.id
_entity.type
_entity.pdbx_description
1 polymer ?
#
loop_
_entity_poly.entity_id
_entity_poly.type
_entity_poly.pdbx_seq_one_letter_code
_entity_poly.pdbx_strand_id
1 'polypeptide(L)'
;MRFMVAVAIVSSLSLPLAASAWAQTRLPRTSPAERSTDQINRRIQQDQQILGVEQDVQSKSNQIRQNIDRDRLFAPRYVPPMPRSGCGPGRGC
;
A
#
# COMPACT_ATOMS: atom_id res chain seq x y z
N MET A 1 -2.21 71.68 -20.08
CA MET A 1 -2.93 70.60 -20.79
C MET A 1 -2.02 69.67 -21.57
N ARG A 2 -1.06 70.17 -22.36
CA ARG A 2 -0.15 69.34 -23.18
C ARG A 2 0.69 68.32 -22.39
N PHE A 3 1.13 68.67 -21.18
CA PHE A 3 1.92 67.77 -20.32
C PHE A 3 1.13 66.59 -19.76
N MET A 4 -0.16 66.77 -19.40
CA MET A 4 -0.99 65.67 -18.92
C MET A 4 -1.28 64.64 -20.01
N VAL A 5 -1.42 65.09 -21.26
CA VAL A 5 -1.61 64.21 -22.42
C VAL A 5 -0.35 63.37 -22.65
N ALA A 6 0.84 63.96 -22.53
CA ALA A 6 2.10 63.23 -22.67
C ALA A 6 2.28 62.15 -21.59
N VAL A 7 1.93 62.46 -20.33
CA VAL A 7 2.00 61.49 -19.22
C VAL A 7 1.00 60.34 -19.42
N ALA A 8 -0.21 60.63 -19.90
CA ALA A 8 -1.22 59.60 -20.18
C ALA A 8 -0.78 58.66 -21.33
N ILE A 9 -0.10 59.19 -22.35
CA ILE A 9 0.41 58.40 -23.48
C ILE A 9 1.61 57.54 -23.05
N VAL A 10 2.53 58.07 -22.24
CA VAL A 10 3.67 57.29 -21.74
C VAL A 10 3.19 56.21 -20.77
N SER A 11 2.24 56.53 -19.89
CA SER A 11 1.65 55.56 -18.97
C SER A 11 0.92 54.44 -19.71
N SER A 12 0.17 54.74 -20.77
CA SER A 12 -0.53 53.70 -21.55
C SER A 12 0.43 52.84 -22.40
N LEU A 13 1.57 53.39 -22.82
CA LEU A 13 2.63 52.63 -23.51
C LEU A 13 3.42 51.71 -22.56
N SER A 14 3.54 52.05 -21.29
CA SER A 14 4.25 51.20 -20.30
C SER A 14 3.44 50.01 -19.80
N LEU A 15 2.12 49.94 -20.06
CA LEU A 15 1.24 48.95 -19.44
C LEU A 15 0.96 47.62 -20.18
N PRO A 16 1.35 47.34 -21.46
CA PRO A 16 1.08 46.02 -22.02
C PRO A 16 2.23 45.01 -21.91
N LEU A 17 3.40 45.40 -21.37
CA LEU A 17 4.59 44.52 -21.36
C LEU A 17 4.62 43.48 -20.23
N ALA A 18 3.69 43.53 -19.27
CA ALA A 18 3.61 42.56 -18.17
C ALA A 18 2.63 41.40 -18.44
N ALA A 19 2.01 41.32 -19.62
CA ALA A 19 0.90 40.39 -19.88
C ALA A 19 1.30 39.03 -20.47
N SER A 20 2.59 38.71 -20.67
CA SER A 20 2.99 37.49 -21.39
C SER A 20 3.89 36.52 -20.62
N ALA A 21 4.08 36.66 -19.31
CA ALA A 21 4.80 35.66 -18.52
C ALA A 21 3.97 34.39 -18.23
N TRP A 22 2.63 34.47 -18.31
CA TRP A 22 1.72 33.35 -18.06
C TRP A 22 1.35 32.55 -19.32
N ALA A 23 1.81 32.97 -20.49
CA ALA A 23 1.60 32.29 -21.77
C ALA A 23 2.75 31.34 -22.14
N GLN A 24 3.52 30.87 -21.15
CA GLN A 24 4.38 29.70 -21.31
C GLN A 24 3.51 28.43 -21.28
N THR A 25 2.60 28.32 -22.24
CA THR A 25 1.85 27.10 -22.53
C THR A 25 2.79 26.09 -23.17
N ARG A 26 3.66 25.50 -22.36
CA ARG A 26 4.45 24.34 -22.75
C ARG A 26 3.46 23.23 -23.07
N LEU A 27 3.25 22.98 -24.35
CA LEU A 27 2.41 21.89 -24.83
C LEU A 27 2.87 20.60 -24.14
N PRO A 28 1.95 19.83 -23.54
CA PRO A 28 2.32 18.57 -22.89
C PRO A 28 3.04 17.70 -23.92
N ARG A 29 4.27 17.27 -23.59
CA ARG A 29 5.13 16.49 -24.48
C ARG A 29 4.57 15.10 -24.83
N THR A 30 3.55 14.66 -24.09
CA THR A 30 2.94 13.34 -24.18
C THR A 30 1.48 13.47 -24.56
N SER A 31 1.05 12.64 -25.50
CA SER A 31 -0.34 12.53 -25.90
C SER A 31 -1.23 12.12 -24.70
N PRO A 32 -2.53 12.42 -24.74
CA PRO A 32 -3.47 11.93 -23.73
C PRO A 32 -3.49 10.39 -23.64
N ALA A 33 -3.32 9.72 -24.78
CA ALA A 33 -3.25 8.26 -24.85
C ALA A 33 -2.03 7.70 -24.12
N GLU A 34 -0.84 8.27 -24.34
CA GLU A 34 0.38 7.85 -23.62
C GLU A 34 0.27 8.06 -22.11
N ARG A 35 -0.35 9.16 -21.67
CA ARG A 35 -0.59 9.40 -20.24
C ARG A 35 -1.52 8.36 -19.63
N SER A 36 -2.56 7.96 -20.36
CA SER A 36 -3.49 6.91 -19.94
C SER A 36 -2.76 5.57 -19.78
N THR A 37 -1.95 5.18 -20.79
CA THR A 37 -1.20 3.92 -20.73
C THR A 37 -0.17 3.92 -19.59
N ASP A 38 0.51 5.04 -19.36
CA ASP A 38 1.47 5.17 -18.25
C ASP A 38 0.77 5.02 -16.90
N GLN A 39 -0.41 5.63 -16.75
CA GLN A 39 -1.19 5.53 -15.52
C GLN A 39 -1.69 4.10 -15.29
N ILE A 40 -2.11 3.39 -16.34
CA ILE A 40 -2.53 1.98 -16.26
C ILE A 40 -1.34 1.11 -15.87
N ASN A 41 -0.18 1.26 -16.49
CA ASN A 41 1.01 0.48 -16.15
C ASN A 41 1.44 0.67 -14.69
N ARG A 42 1.37 1.90 -14.18
CA ARG A 42 1.64 2.17 -12.76
C ARG A 42 0.66 1.45 -11.85
N ARG A 43 -0.63 1.43 -12.19
CA ARG A 43 -1.65 0.68 -11.41
C ARG A 43 -1.39 -0.82 -11.45
N ILE A 44 -1.10 -1.38 -12.63
CA ILE A 44 -0.78 -2.81 -12.78
C ILE A 44 0.43 -3.19 -11.93
N GLN A 45 1.49 -2.37 -11.93
CA GLN A 45 2.67 -2.63 -11.09
C GLN A 45 2.33 -2.60 -9.59
N GLN A 46 1.48 -1.67 -9.17
CA GLN A 46 1.01 -1.59 -7.78
C GLN A 46 0.15 -2.81 -7.41
N ASP A 47 -0.78 -3.21 -8.28
CA ASP A 47 -1.65 -4.37 -8.07
C ASP A 47 -0.84 -5.67 -7.99
N GLN A 48 0.18 -5.84 -8.84
CA GLN A 48 1.08 -7.01 -8.79
C GLN A 48 1.84 -7.10 -7.47
N GLN A 49 2.26 -5.97 -6.90
CA GLN A 49 2.92 -5.95 -5.59
C GLN A 49 1.97 -6.38 -4.48
N ILE A 50 0.72 -5.92 -4.51
CA ILE A 50 -0.31 -6.27 -3.52
C ILE A 50 -0.64 -7.77 -3.60
N LEU A 51 -0.86 -8.29 -4.81
CA LEU A 51 -1.14 -9.71 -5.04
C LEU A 51 -0.02 -10.62 -4.52
N GLY A 52 1.24 -10.23 -4.74
CA GLY A 52 2.39 -10.99 -4.22
C GLY A 52 2.42 -11.04 -2.68
N VAL A 53 2.10 -9.93 -2.02
CA VAL A 53 2.04 -9.87 -0.55
C VAL A 53 0.89 -10.73 0.00
N GLU A 54 -0.27 -10.68 -0.63
CA GLU A 54 -1.43 -11.48 -0.21
C GLU A 54 -1.14 -12.99 -0.29
N GLN A 55 -0.46 -13.42 -1.35
CA GLN A 55 -0.05 -14.80 -1.52
C GLN A 55 0.97 -15.25 -0.45
N ASP A 56 1.94 -14.38 -0.11
CA ASP A 56 2.90 -14.65 0.98
C ASP A 56 2.20 -14.77 2.34
N VAL A 57 1.27 -13.86 2.63
CA VAL A 57 0.49 -13.88 3.88
C VAL A 57 -0.34 -15.16 3.98
N GLN A 58 -1.00 -15.58 2.90
CA GLN A 58 -1.79 -16.80 2.87
C GLN A 58 -0.92 -18.04 3.07
N SER A 59 0.24 -18.09 2.43
CA SER A 59 1.23 -19.16 2.59
C SER A 59 1.70 -19.28 4.04
N LYS A 60 2.12 -18.16 4.64
CA LYS A 60 2.57 -18.09 6.04
C LYS A 60 1.46 -18.50 7.02
N SER A 61 0.23 -18.05 6.78
CA SER A 61 -0.93 -18.42 7.59
C SER A 61 -1.18 -19.94 7.58
N ASN A 62 -1.10 -20.56 6.39
CA ASN A 62 -1.24 -22.01 6.26
C ASN A 62 -0.12 -22.76 7.00
N GLN A 63 1.13 -22.28 6.90
CA GLN A 63 2.26 -22.89 7.61
C GLN A 63 2.10 -22.81 9.13
N ILE A 64 1.63 -21.68 9.66
CA ILE A 64 1.35 -21.53 11.10
C ILE A 64 0.28 -22.52 11.56
N ARG A 65 -0.81 -22.66 10.80
CA ARG A 65 -1.88 -23.63 11.12
C ARG A 65 -1.34 -25.06 11.19
N GLN A 66 -0.54 -25.46 10.21
CA GLN A 66 0.09 -26.79 10.20
C GLN A 66 1.00 -27.01 11.40
N ASN A 67 1.81 -26.01 11.77
CA ASN A 67 2.67 -26.09 12.96
C ASN A 67 1.84 -26.25 14.25
N ILE A 68 0.75 -25.49 14.40
CA ILE A 68 -0.15 -25.60 15.57
C ILE A 68 -0.79 -26.98 15.64
N ASP A 69 -1.28 -27.51 14.52
CA ASP A 69 -1.89 -28.84 14.48
C ASP A 69 -0.88 -29.93 14.82
N ARG A 70 0.35 -29.79 14.30
CA ARG A 70 1.47 -30.66 14.63
C ARG A 70 1.79 -30.60 16.13
N ASP A 71 1.90 -29.41 16.70
CA ASP A 71 2.20 -29.27 18.13
C ASP A 71 1.08 -29.81 19.02
N ARG A 72 -0.19 -29.74 18.59
CA ARG A 72 -1.30 -30.41 19.28
C ARG A 72 -1.23 -31.92 19.19
N LEU A 73 -0.80 -32.48 18.06
CA LEU A 73 -0.64 -33.93 17.88
C LEU A 73 0.48 -34.47 18.77
N PHE A 74 1.58 -33.72 18.91
CA PHE A 74 2.74 -34.11 19.72
C PHE A 74 2.74 -33.50 21.12
N ALA A 75 1.68 -32.76 21.51
CA ALA A 75 1.55 -32.23 22.84
C ALA A 75 1.55 -33.41 23.83
N PRO A 76 2.43 -33.40 24.85
CA PRO A 76 2.43 -34.45 25.84
C PRO A 76 1.07 -34.46 26.54
N ARG A 77 0.27 -35.49 26.26
CA ARG A 77 -0.94 -35.74 27.03
C ARG A 77 -0.49 -36.06 28.44
N TYR A 78 -0.99 -35.31 29.42
CA TYR A 78 -0.86 -35.69 30.81
C TYR A 78 -1.53 -37.05 30.98
N VAL A 79 -0.72 -38.11 31.04
CA VAL A 79 -1.18 -39.44 31.44
C VAL A 79 -1.04 -39.44 32.97
N PRO A 80 -2.15 -39.44 33.73
CA PRO A 80 -2.06 -39.55 35.17
C PRO A 80 -1.27 -40.83 35.52
N PRO A 81 -0.37 -40.79 36.51
CA PRO A 81 0.41 -41.96 36.88
C PRO A 81 -0.53 -43.12 37.18
N MET A 82 -0.39 -44.19 36.40
CA MET A 82 -1.18 -45.41 36.61
C MET A 82 -0.85 -45.93 38.01
N PRO A 83 -1.84 -46.16 38.89
CA PRO A 83 -1.57 -46.58 40.27
C PRO A 83 -0.87 -47.94 40.26
N ARG A 84 0.45 -47.92 40.48
CA ARG A 84 1.30 -49.10 40.69
C ARG A 84 1.22 -49.52 42.16
N SER A 85 0.14 -50.22 42.51
CA SER A 85 -0.01 -51.10 43.69
C SER A 85 -1.52 -51.27 43.91
N GLY A 86 -2.12 -52.43 43.68
CA GLY A 86 -1.88 -53.62 44.49
C GLY A 86 -2.78 -53.60 45.73
N CYS A 87 -4.10 -53.61 45.52
CA CYS A 87 -5.16 -54.20 46.36
C CYS A 87 -6.49 -53.71 45.76
N GLY A 88 -7.20 -54.62 45.07
CA GLY A 88 -8.55 -54.33 44.56
C GLY A 88 -9.53 -54.20 45.73
N PRO A 89 -10.68 -53.51 45.55
CA PRO A 89 -11.65 -53.36 46.61
C PRO A 89 -12.15 -54.74 47.06
N GLY A 90 -11.90 -55.09 48.32
CA GLY A 90 -12.39 -56.31 48.94
C GLY A 90 -11.38 -57.44 49.17
N ARG A 91 -10.07 -57.22 48.99
CA ARG A 91 -9.06 -58.21 49.45
C ARG A 91 -7.99 -57.55 50.30
N GLY A 92 -7.89 -58.03 51.54
CA GLY A 92 -6.86 -57.64 52.49
C GLY A 92 -5.47 -57.90 51.92
N CYS A 93 -4.66 -56.86 51.97
CA CYS A 93 -3.26 -56.99 52.26
C CYS A 93 -3.17 -57.10 53.82
#